data_AF-A0A2L2Z1C1-F1
#
_entry.id   AF-A0A2L2Z1C1-F1
#
_cell.length_a   1.000
_cell.length_b   1.000
_cell.length_c   1.000
_cell.angle_alpha   90.00
_cell.angle_beta   90.00
_cell.angle_gamma   90.00
#
_symmetry.space_group_name_H-M   'P 1'
#
loop_
_entity.id
_entity.type
_entity.pdbx_description
1 polymer ?
#
loop_
_entity_poly.entity_id
_entity_poly.type
_entity_poly.pdbx_seq_one_letter_code
_entity_poly.pdbx_strand_id
1 'polypeptide(L)'
;QCHRCQQFNHVQASCRHTPKCLKCGQEHLTYLCKKTRETAATCANCGGPHPANFKQCSKHPINQTTRRKNNSPTFSPSNNQFTTYADKLKTINQTANTDIINEAKSILAE
;
A
#
# COMPACT_ATOMS: atom_id res chain seq x y z
N GLN A 1 2.61 2.26 -5.15
CA GLN A 1 3.92 2.28 -5.83
C GLN A 1 4.96 1.74 -4.86
N CYS A 2 5.90 0.91 -5.32
CA CYS A 2 6.99 0.44 -4.47
C CYS A 2 8.03 1.55 -4.28
N HIS A 3 8.31 1.94 -3.03
CA HIS A 3 9.25 3.04 -2.74
C HIS A 3 10.73 2.66 -2.97
N ARG A 4 11.04 1.36 -3.11
CA ARG A 4 12.38 0.86 -3.42
C ARG A 4 12.69 0.95 -4.91
N CYS A 5 11.83 0.40 -5.78
CA CYS A 5 12.09 0.32 -7.23
C CYS A 5 11.22 1.23 -8.10
N GLN A 6 10.31 2.02 -7.52
CA GLN A 6 9.37 2.94 -8.19
C GLN A 6 8.30 2.29 -9.09
N GLN A 7 8.32 0.97 -9.28
CA GLN A 7 7.30 0.25 -10.04
C GLN A 7 5.98 0.09 -9.26
N PHE A 8 4.96 -0.43 -9.93
CA PHE A 8 3.62 -0.64 -9.37
C PHE A 8 3.34 -2.13 -9.08
N ASN A 9 2.18 -2.42 -8.48
CA ASN A 9 1.67 -3.77 -8.23
C ASN A 9 2.43 -4.63 -7.19
N HIS A 10 3.34 -4.04 -6.41
CA HIS A 10 3.95 -4.69 -5.26
C HIS A 10 4.37 -3.68 -4.18
N VAL A 11 4.64 -4.18 -2.98
CA VAL A 11 5.11 -3.41 -1.82
C VAL A 11 6.62 -3.53 -1.64
N GLN A 12 7.21 -2.69 -0.79
CA GLN A 12 8.66 -2.71 -0.56
C GLN A 12 9.14 -4.02 0.06
N ALA A 13 8.38 -4.60 0.99
CA ALA A 13 8.73 -5.85 1.67
C ALA A 13 8.90 -7.05 0.72
N SER A 14 8.15 -7.08 -0.39
CA SER A 14 8.23 -8.14 -1.40
C SER A 14 9.04 -7.72 -2.66
N CYS A 15 9.74 -6.60 -2.60
CA CYS A 15 10.44 -6.05 -3.76
C CYS A 15 11.78 -6.76 -4.03
N ARG A 16 11.89 -7.42 -5.18
CA ARG A 16 13.12 -8.11 -5.64
C ARG A 16 13.89 -7.36 -6.73
N HIS A 17 13.45 -6.15 -7.10
CA HIS A 17 14.05 -5.35 -8.17
C HIS A 17 15.21 -4.47 -7.68
N THR A 18 16.05 -3.98 -8.59
CA THR A 18 17.07 -2.95 -8.29
C THR A 18 16.40 -1.67 -7.76
N PRO A 19 16.97 -1.01 -6.74
CA PRO A 19 16.43 0.25 -6.26
C PRO A 19 16.50 1.32 -7.36
N LYS A 20 15.47 2.16 -7.45
CA LYS A 20 15.45 3.31 -8.36
C LYS A 20 15.05 4.57 -7.61
N CYS A 21 15.69 5.67 -7.98
CA CYS A 21 15.45 6.95 -7.37
C CYS A 21 14.16 7.59 -7.91
N LEU A 22 13.30 8.07 -7.01
CA LEU A 22 12.08 8.79 -7.38
C LEU A 22 12.37 10.08 -8.17
N LYS A 23 13.48 10.76 -7.84
CA LYS A 23 13.84 12.08 -8.40
C LYS A 23 14.48 11.97 -9.79
N CYS A 24 15.34 10.99 -10.03
CA CYS A 24 16.16 10.94 -11.25
C CYS A 24 16.09 9.62 -12.02
N GLY A 25 15.36 8.61 -11.53
CA GLY A 25 15.20 7.33 -12.20
C GLY A 25 16.43 6.41 -12.25
N GLN A 26 17.57 6.86 -11.71
CA GLN A 26 18.83 6.11 -11.65
C GLN A 26 18.85 5.07 -10.52
N GLU A 27 19.81 4.16 -10.59
CA GLU A 27 19.95 2.99 -9.71
C GLU A 27 20.53 3.33 -8.33
N HIS A 28 19.72 3.98 -7.50
CA HIS A 28 20.00 4.22 -6.08
C HIS A 28 18.71 4.52 -5.32
N LEU A 29 18.78 4.45 -3.99
CA LEU A 29 17.67 4.85 -3.11
C LEU A 29 17.54 6.38 -3.10
N THR A 30 16.30 6.89 -3.02
CA THR A 30 16.02 8.34 -3.11
C THR A 30 16.79 9.20 -2.11
N TYR A 31 17.11 8.69 -0.92
CA TYR A 31 17.89 9.42 0.09
C TYR A 31 19.38 9.56 -0.25
N LEU A 32 19.92 8.70 -1.12
CA LEU A 32 21.30 8.80 -1.64
C LEU A 32 21.41 9.74 -2.85
N CYS A 33 20.29 10.29 -3.31
CA CYS A 33 20.25 11.09 -4.52
C CYS A 33 20.86 12.48 -4.28
N LYS A 34 21.94 12.79 -5.00
CA LYS A 34 22.58 14.11 -5.01
C LYS A 34 21.80 15.17 -5.79
N LYS A 35 20.70 14.79 -6.42
CA LYS A 35 19.87 15.68 -7.23
C LYS A 35 19.10 16.66 -6.33
N THR A 36 19.30 17.95 -6.56
CA THR A 36 18.64 19.03 -5.84
C THR A 36 17.21 19.24 -6.37
N ARG A 37 16.38 20.01 -5.65
CA ARG A 37 14.96 20.18 -5.97
C ARG A 37 14.74 21.04 -7.23
N GLU A 38 15.72 21.87 -7.56
CA GLU A 38 15.69 22.83 -8.67
C GLU A 38 15.89 22.14 -10.02
N THR A 39 16.47 20.93 -10.02
CA THR A 39 16.70 20.17 -11.24
C THR A 39 15.49 19.32 -11.62
N ALA A 40 15.14 19.32 -12.91
CA ALA A 40 13.97 18.62 -13.42
C ALA A 40 14.01 17.12 -13.10
N ALA A 41 12.94 16.57 -12.53
CA ALA A 41 12.89 15.14 -12.20
C ALA A 41 12.84 14.26 -13.46
N THR A 42 13.22 13.00 -13.32
CA THR A 42 13.16 12.00 -14.39
C THR A 42 12.40 10.78 -13.91
N CYS A 43 11.37 10.38 -14.65
CA CYS A 43 10.50 9.29 -14.27
C CYS A 43 11.20 7.95 -14.47
N ALA A 44 11.35 7.17 -13.39
CA ALA A 44 11.89 5.82 -13.43
C ALA A 44 11.10 4.84 -14.33
N ASN A 45 9.82 5.14 -14.58
CA ASN A 45 8.89 4.24 -15.27
C ASN A 45 8.70 4.58 -16.76
N CYS A 46 8.74 5.86 -17.14
CA CYS A 46 8.53 6.30 -18.54
C CYS A 46 9.65 7.18 -19.12
N GLY A 47 10.64 7.59 -18.32
CA GLY A 47 11.72 8.50 -18.74
C GLY A 47 11.33 9.98 -18.87
N GLY A 48 10.06 10.34 -18.68
CA GLY A 48 9.59 11.73 -18.83
C GLY A 48 10.06 12.70 -17.74
N PRO A 49 9.89 14.03 -17.95
CA PRO A 49 10.37 15.10 -17.08
C PRO A 49 9.48 15.32 -15.85
N HIS A 50 9.22 14.26 -15.08
CA HIS A 50 8.40 14.27 -13.88
C HIS A 50 8.84 13.14 -12.94
N PRO A 51 8.54 13.19 -11.63
CA PRO A 51 8.86 12.09 -10.72
C PRO A 51 8.03 10.83 -11.04
N ALA A 52 8.51 9.66 -10.61
CA ALA A 52 7.86 8.38 -10.90
C ALA A 52 6.45 8.23 -10.28
N ASN A 53 6.11 9.03 -9.28
CA ASN A 53 4.79 9.06 -8.62
C ASN A 53 3.79 10.02 -9.27
N PHE A 54 4.14 10.66 -10.39
CA PHE A 54 3.26 11.62 -11.05
C PHE A 54 2.00 10.93 -11.60
N LYS A 55 0.83 11.38 -11.13
CA LYS A 55 -0.46 10.74 -11.43
C LYS A 55 -0.83 10.75 -12.92
N GLN A 56 -0.36 11.74 -13.69
CA GLN A 56 -0.66 11.84 -15.13
C GLN A 56 0.39 11.13 -16.00
N CYS A 57 1.33 10.38 -15.40
CA CYS A 57 2.27 9.56 -16.16
C CYS A 57 1.52 8.49 -16.97
N SER A 58 1.85 8.32 -18.25
CA SER A 58 1.27 7.28 -19.12
C SER A 58 1.51 5.85 -18.61
N LYS A 59 2.55 5.64 -17.79
CA LYS A 59 2.86 4.36 -17.14
C LYS A 59 2.22 4.19 -15.75
N HIS A 60 1.50 5.21 -15.25
CA HIS A 60 0.78 5.10 -13.98
C HIS A 60 -0.43 4.17 -14.15
N PRO A 61 -0.69 3.23 -13.21
CA PRO A 61 -1.77 2.23 -13.35
C PRO A 61 -3.14 2.84 -13.66
N ILE A 62 -3.49 3.97 -13.03
CA ILE A 62 -4.75 4.69 -13.27
C ILE A 62 -4.95 5.11 -14.74
N ASN A 63 -3.87 5.32 -15.49
CA ASN A 63 -3.92 5.74 -16.90
C ASN A 63 -3.78 4.56 -17.86
N GLN A 64 -3.51 3.35 -17.34
CA GLN A 64 -3.41 2.12 -18.14
C GLN A 64 -4.76 1.39 -18.27
N THR A 65 -5.72 1.68 -17.38
CA THR A 65 -7.01 0.98 -17.32
C THR A 65 -7.95 1.32 -18.48
N THR A 66 -7.78 2.46 -19.16
CA THR A 66 -8.59 2.83 -20.33
C THR A 66 -8.33 1.96 -21.56
N ARG A 67 -7.30 1.09 -21.54
CA ARG A 67 -7.02 0.11 -22.61
C ARG A 67 -7.48 -1.31 -22.30
N ARG A 68 -8.11 -1.58 -21.16
CA ARG A 68 -8.77 -2.87 -20.92
C ARG A 68 -10.24 -2.74 -21.29
N LYS A 69 -10.55 -2.97 -22.57
CA LYS A 69 -11.91 -3.34 -22.97
C LYS A 69 -12.37 -4.49 -22.07
N ASN A 70 -13.48 -4.26 -21.37
CA ASN A 70 -14.40 -5.20 -20.74
C ASN A 70 -13.91 -6.65 -20.70
N ASN A 71 -13.32 -7.03 -19.57
CA ASN A 71 -13.39 -8.37 -18.99
C ASN A 71 -12.76 -8.27 -17.59
N SER A 72 -13.48 -7.62 -16.68
CA SER A 72 -13.18 -7.72 -15.25
C SER A 72 -13.68 -9.09 -14.78
N PRO A 73 -12.83 -10.01 -14.29
CA PRO A 73 -13.31 -10.97 -13.32
C PRO A 73 -13.77 -10.12 -12.13
N THR A 74 -15.04 -10.28 -11.75
CA THR A 74 -15.61 -9.74 -10.53
C THR A 74 -14.62 -9.95 -9.39
N PHE A 75 -14.14 -8.85 -8.81
CA PHE A 75 -13.36 -8.91 -7.57
C PHE A 75 -14.33 -9.36 -6.47
N SER A 76 -14.44 -10.67 -6.27
CA SER A 76 -15.00 -11.21 -5.03
C SER A 76 -14.09 -10.68 -3.91
N PRO A 77 -14.62 -9.99 -2.89
CA PRO A 77 -13.79 -9.55 -1.78
C PRO A 77 -13.27 -10.81 -1.09
N SER A 78 -12.01 -11.15 -1.32
CA SER A 78 -11.33 -12.15 -0.52
C SER A 78 -11.28 -11.60 0.91
N ASN A 79 -11.84 -12.37 1.83
CA ASN A 79 -12.05 -12.06 3.24
C ASN A 79 -10.71 -11.82 3.98
N ASN A 80 -10.07 -10.67 3.74
CA ASN A 80 -8.92 -10.21 4.51
C ASN A 80 -9.41 -9.10 5.42
N GLN A 81 -9.72 -9.47 6.67
CA GLN A 81 -10.08 -8.53 7.72
C GLN A 81 -8.85 -7.69 8.11
N PHE A 82 -8.65 -6.59 7.40
CA PHE A 82 -7.83 -5.49 7.88
C PHE A 82 -8.65 -4.75 8.94
N THR A 83 -8.67 -5.25 10.17
CA THR A 83 -9.34 -4.58 11.29
C THR A 83 -8.65 -3.25 11.55
N THR A 84 -9.42 -2.17 11.53
CA THR A 84 -8.89 -0.86 11.91
C THR A 84 -8.55 -0.85 13.40
N TYR A 85 -7.76 0.12 13.85
CA TYR A 85 -7.45 0.29 15.28
C TYR A 85 -8.74 0.43 16.12
N ALA A 86 -9.77 1.06 15.57
CA ALA A 86 -11.09 1.16 16.19
C ALA A 86 -11.80 -0.20 16.32
N ASP A 87 -11.63 -1.10 15.35
CA ASP A 87 -12.21 -2.44 15.42
C ASP A 87 -11.52 -3.29 16.49
N LYS A 88 -10.19 -3.14 16.65
CA LYS A 88 -9.41 -3.83 17.69
C LYS A 88 -9.82 -3.39 19.10
N LEU A 89 -10.14 -2.11 19.30
CA LEU A 89 -10.62 -1.59 20.58
C LEU A 89 -12.02 -2.10 20.94
N LYS A 90 -12.89 -2.32 19.94
CA LYS A 90 -14.22 -2.88 20.17
C LYS A 90 -14.19 -4.35 20.60
N THR A 91 -13.27 -5.14 20.05
CA THR A 91 -13.14 -6.57 20.40
C THR A 91 -12.70 -6.74 21.85
N ILE A 92 -11.74 -5.92 22.32
CA ILE A 92 -11.24 -5.95 23.71
C ILE A 92 -12.38 -5.73 24.71
N ASN A 93 -13.27 -4.77 24.44
CA ASN A 93 -14.40 -4.46 25.31
C ASN A 93 -15.50 -5.53 25.30
N GLN A 94 -15.58 -6.35 24.25
CA GLN A 94 -16.51 -7.47 24.18
C GLN A 94 -16.00 -8.69 24.95
N THR A 95 -14.72 -9.04 24.81
CA THR A 95 -14.10 -10.14 25.58
C THR A 95 -14.13 -9.87 27.08
N ALA A 96 -13.85 -8.62 27.50
CA ALA A 96 -13.91 -8.25 28.91
C ALA A 96 -15.34 -8.37 29.50
N ASN A 97 -16.39 -8.11 28.70
CA ASN A 97 -17.77 -8.29 29.15
C ASN A 97 -18.18 -9.75 29.25
N THR A 98 -17.72 -10.62 28.34
CA THR A 98 -18.10 -12.04 28.35
C THR A 98 -17.48 -12.81 29.51
N ASP A 99 -16.23 -12.49 29.87
CA ASP A 99 -15.52 -13.18 30.95
C ASP A 99 -16.15 -12.85 32.31
N ILE A 100 -16.51 -11.57 32.52
CA ILE A 100 -17.24 -11.11 33.73
C ILE A 100 -18.63 -11.77 33.82
N ILE A 101 -19.35 -11.89 32.69
CA ILE A 101 -20.68 -12.52 32.67
C ILE A 101 -20.58 -14.02 32.95
N ASN A 102 -19.55 -14.70 32.44
CA ASN A 102 -19.36 -16.14 32.64
C ASN A 102 -18.92 -16.46 34.07
N GLU A 103 -18.09 -15.61 34.67
CA GLU A 103 -17.67 -15.71 36.07
C GLU A 103 -18.85 -15.46 37.04
N ALA A 104 -19.69 -14.46 36.75
CA ALA A 104 -20.91 -14.21 37.53
C ALA A 104 -21.92 -15.37 37.47
N LYS A 105 -22.00 -16.07 36.32
CA LYS A 105 -22.86 -17.25 36.17
C LYS A 105 -22.37 -18.48 36.92
N SER A 106 -21.05 -18.66 37.05
CA SER A 106 -20.49 -19.76 37.85
C SER A 106 -20.70 -19.58 39.35
N ILE A 107 -20.83 -18.35 39.85
CA ILE A 107 -21.03 -18.05 41.27
C ILE A 107 -22.51 -18.24 41.69
N LEU A 108 -23.46 -18.12 40.76
CA LEU A 108 -24.90 -18.28 41.01
C LEU A 108 -25.40 -19.73 40.80
N ALA A 109 -24.49 -20.67 40.52
CA ALA A 109 -24.80 -22.06 40.22
C ALA A 109 -24.56 -23.03 41.40
N GLU A 110 -24.29 -22.52 42.60
CA GLU A 110 -24.34 -23.23 43.90
C GLU A 110 -25.47 -22.65 44.77
#